data_AF-A0A6G1I0G4-F1
#
_entry.id   AF-A0A6G1I0G4-F1
#
_cell.length_a   1.000
_cell.length_b   1.000
_cell.length_c   1.000
_cell.angle_alpha   90.00
_cell.angle_beta   90.00
_cell.angle_gamma   90.00
#
_symmetry.space_group_name_H-M   'P 1'
#
loop_
_entity.id
_entity.type
_entity.pdbx_description
1 polymer ?
#
loop_
_entity_poly.entity_id
_entity_poly.type
_entity_poly.pdbx_seq_one_letter_code
_entity_poly.pdbx_strand_id
1 'polypeptide(L)'
;MSAQNSAGIQTLLDAERDAQKIVQKAREYRTKKVKEARSQAQNEIEEYRAKKEEEFKAFERKHTSGNKKMEEDANAETEKKLKEIKQIGGSKGSKVIDDLLKAVLDVKAEPLRT
;
A
#
# COMPACT_ATOMS: atom_id res chain seq x y z
N MET A 1 -45.40 -49.82 -54.00
CA MET A 1 -45.37 -49.23 -52.64
C MET A 1 -43.97 -49.32 -52.02
N SER A 2 -42.96 -48.67 -52.62
CA SER A 2 -41.56 -48.73 -52.14
C SER A 2 -40.91 -47.34 -52.06
N ALA A 3 -41.23 -46.43 -52.98
CA ALA A 3 -40.72 -45.05 -53.00
C ALA A 3 -41.18 -44.19 -51.81
N GLN A 4 -42.36 -44.45 -51.25
CA GLN A 4 -42.87 -43.75 -50.06
C GLN A 4 -42.09 -44.12 -48.77
N ASN A 5 -41.58 -45.36 -48.69
CA ASN A 5 -40.76 -45.80 -47.56
C ASN A 5 -39.36 -45.18 -47.60
N SER A 6 -38.74 -45.05 -48.78
CA SER A 6 -37.41 -44.45 -48.91
C SER A 6 -37.41 -42.94 -48.61
N ALA A 7 -38.47 -42.22 -48.99
CA ALA A 7 -38.58 -40.78 -48.73
C ALA A 7 -38.74 -40.48 -47.23
N GLY A 8 -39.58 -41.25 -46.51
CA GLY A 8 -39.76 -41.09 -45.07
C GLY A 8 -38.51 -41.41 -44.26
N ILE A 9 -37.77 -42.46 -44.65
CA ILE A 9 -36.49 -42.82 -44.02
C ILE A 9 -35.47 -41.68 -44.20
N GLN A 10 -35.38 -41.09 -45.39
CA GLN A 10 -34.45 -40.00 -45.64
C GLN A 10 -34.76 -38.77 -44.77
N THR A 11 -36.04 -38.42 -44.60
CA THR A 11 -36.46 -37.33 -43.70
C THR A 11 -36.08 -37.60 -42.24
N LEU A 12 -36.22 -38.85 -41.77
CA LEU A 12 -35.81 -39.23 -40.41
C LEU A 12 -34.29 -39.15 -40.22
N LEU A 13 -33.51 -39.58 -41.21
CA LEU A 13 -32.04 -39.48 -41.16
C LEU A 13 -31.57 -38.01 -41.15
N ASP A 14 -32.22 -37.13 -41.91
CA ASP A 14 -31.88 -35.72 -41.91
C ASP A 14 -32.28 -35.04 -40.58
N ALA A 15 -33.44 -35.40 -40.02
CA ALA A 15 -33.85 -34.96 -38.68
C ALA A 15 -32.87 -35.46 -37.59
N GLU A 16 -32.37 -36.69 -37.70
CA GLU A 16 -31.36 -37.23 -36.77
C GLU A 16 -30.05 -36.43 -36.84
N ARG A 17 -29.56 -36.14 -38.04
CA ARG A 17 -28.34 -35.33 -38.23
C ARG A 17 -28.51 -33.92 -37.64
N ASP A 18 -29.67 -33.31 -37.83
CA ASP A 18 -29.92 -31.96 -37.31
C ASP A 18 -30.06 -31.96 -35.79
N ALA A 19 -30.72 -32.97 -35.21
CA ALA A 19 -30.76 -33.17 -33.76
C ALA A 19 -29.34 -33.34 -33.18
N GLN A 20 -28.49 -34.16 -33.82
CA GLN A 20 -27.10 -34.35 -33.41
C GLN A 20 -26.30 -33.04 -33.46
N LYS A 21 -26.45 -32.23 -34.52
CA LYS A 21 -25.83 -30.90 -34.62
C LYS A 21 -26.27 -29.96 -33.51
N ILE A 22 -27.56 -29.95 -33.16
CA ILE A 22 -28.10 -29.11 -32.08
C ILE A 22 -27.45 -29.50 -30.74
N VAL A 23 -27.40 -30.81 -30.44
CA VAL A 23 -26.77 -31.31 -29.21
C VAL A 23 -25.29 -30.99 -29.17
N GLN A 24 -24.57 -31.14 -30.28
CA GLN A 24 -23.14 -30.83 -30.35
C GLN A 24 -22.88 -29.33 -30.10
N LYS A 25 -23.64 -28.44 -30.76
CA LYS A 25 -23.57 -26.99 -30.51
C LYS A 25 -23.84 -26.64 -29.05
N ALA A 26 -24.82 -27.29 -28.41
CA ALA A 26 -25.12 -27.06 -27.00
C ALA A 26 -23.95 -27.48 -26.08
N ARG A 27 -23.30 -28.61 -26.37
CA ARG A 27 -22.11 -29.09 -25.63
C ARG A 27 -20.92 -28.14 -25.78
N GLU A 28 -20.68 -27.67 -27.00
CA GLU A 28 -19.63 -26.69 -27.30
C GLU A 28 -19.89 -25.36 -26.60
N TYR A 29 -21.13 -24.86 -26.68
CA TYR A 29 -21.54 -23.64 -26.00
C TYR A 29 -21.33 -23.73 -24.48
N ARG A 30 -21.75 -24.84 -23.86
CA ARG A 30 -21.52 -25.07 -22.42
C ARG A 30 -20.02 -25.05 -22.08
N THR A 31 -19.21 -25.73 -22.87
CA THR A 31 -17.76 -25.81 -22.65
C THR A 31 -17.11 -24.44 -22.81
N LYS A 32 -17.52 -23.68 -23.83
CA LYS A 32 -17.06 -22.30 -24.05
C LYS A 32 -17.44 -21.40 -22.88
N LYS A 33 -18.69 -21.47 -22.39
CA LYS A 33 -19.14 -20.66 -21.24
C LYS A 33 -18.38 -20.97 -19.96
N VAL A 34 -18.08 -22.24 -19.69
CA VAL A 34 -17.26 -22.60 -18.52
C VAL A 34 -15.84 -22.05 -18.64
N LYS A 35 -15.24 -22.10 -19.84
CA LYS A 35 -13.91 -21.53 -20.08
C LYS A 35 -13.92 -20.00 -19.96
N GLU A 36 -14.91 -19.33 -20.54
CA GLU A 36 -15.09 -17.87 -20.42
C GLU A 36 -15.23 -17.46 -18.95
N ALA A 37 -16.08 -18.13 -18.17
CA ALA A 37 -16.27 -17.81 -16.76
C ALA A 37 -14.98 -17.97 -15.95
N ARG A 38 -14.18 -19.03 -16.21
CA ARG A 38 -12.88 -19.21 -15.57
C ARG A 38 -11.89 -18.12 -15.95
N SER A 39 -11.82 -17.76 -17.23
CA SER A 39 -10.93 -16.70 -17.70
C SER A 39 -11.33 -15.34 -17.13
N GLN A 40 -12.62 -15.04 -17.06
CA GLN A 40 -13.12 -13.79 -16.49
C GLN A 40 -12.80 -13.70 -14.99
N ALA A 41 -13.05 -14.76 -14.23
CA ALA A 41 -12.71 -14.81 -12.81
C ALA A 41 -11.19 -14.63 -12.58
N GLN A 42 -10.36 -15.26 -13.43
CA GLN A 42 -8.91 -15.10 -13.34
C GLN A 42 -8.47 -13.66 -13.62
N ASN A 43 -9.03 -13.04 -14.66
CA ASN A 43 -8.75 -11.63 -14.98
C ASN A 43 -9.19 -10.70 -13.85
N GLU A 44 -10.36 -10.92 -13.25
CA GLU A 44 -10.87 -10.12 -12.14
C GLU A 44 -9.99 -10.24 -10.89
N ILE A 45 -9.47 -11.44 -10.60
CA ILE A 45 -8.49 -11.66 -9.53
C ILE A 45 -7.19 -10.90 -9.81
N GLU A 46 -6.70 -10.93 -11.05
CA GLU A 46 -5.48 -10.23 -11.44
C GLU A 46 -5.63 -8.72 -11.35
N GLU A 47 -6.75 -8.17 -11.83
CA GLU A 47 -7.09 -6.76 -11.67
C GLU A 47 -7.19 -6.35 -10.20
N TYR A 48 -7.83 -7.17 -9.35
CA TYR A 48 -7.92 -6.91 -7.92
C TYR A 48 -6.55 -6.91 -7.25
N ARG A 49 -5.68 -7.88 -7.60
CA ARG A 49 -4.31 -7.94 -7.11
C ARG A 49 -3.51 -6.71 -7.55
N ALA A 50 -3.61 -6.32 -8.83
CA ALA A 50 -2.93 -5.14 -9.35
C ALA A 50 -3.36 -3.86 -8.62
N LYS A 51 -4.67 -3.67 -8.40
CA LYS A 51 -5.20 -2.55 -7.62
C LYS A 51 -4.66 -2.55 -6.18
N LYS A 52 -4.67 -3.70 -5.51
CA LYS A 52 -4.16 -3.80 -4.13
C LYS A 52 -2.66 -3.55 -4.02
N GLU A 53 -1.89 -4.02 -5.00
CA GLU A 53 -0.46 -3.75 -5.09
C GLU A 53 -0.18 -2.26 -5.33
N GLU A 54 -0.97 -1.59 -6.16
CA GLU A 54 -0.87 -0.16 -6.39
C GLU A 54 -1.23 0.65 -5.13
N GLU A 55 -2.34 0.28 -4.46
CA GLU A 55 -2.71 0.86 -3.16
C GLU A 55 -1.60 0.67 -2.11
N PHE A 56 -1.03 -0.54 -2.04
CA PHE A 56 0.06 -0.86 -1.12
C PHE A 56 1.31 -0.03 -1.42
N LYS A 57 1.75 0.05 -2.67
CA LYS A 57 2.88 0.90 -3.09
C LYS A 57 2.62 2.38 -2.83
N ALA A 58 1.40 2.85 -3.05
CA ALA A 58 1.05 4.24 -2.74
C ALA A 58 1.09 4.50 -1.22
N PHE A 59 0.62 3.55 -0.42
CA PHE A 59 0.71 3.60 1.04
C PHE A 59 2.16 3.57 1.51
N GLU A 60 2.98 2.65 0.99
CA GLU A 60 4.41 2.59 1.27
C GLU A 60 5.12 3.88 0.90
N ARG A 61 4.87 4.46 -0.28
CA ARG A 61 5.48 5.74 -0.66
C ARG A 61 5.09 6.85 0.28
N LYS A 62 3.80 6.97 0.64
CA LYS A 62 3.33 7.99 1.58
C LYS A 62 3.95 7.83 2.96
N HIS A 63 3.98 6.62 3.51
CA HIS A 63 4.54 6.36 4.84
C HIS A 63 6.07 6.39 4.89
N THR A 64 6.75 5.86 3.87
CA THR A 64 8.21 5.91 3.77
C THR A 64 8.71 7.33 3.54
N SER A 65 7.96 8.16 2.79
CA SER A 65 8.28 9.59 2.64
C SER A 65 8.05 10.41 3.92
N GLY A 66 7.18 9.94 4.82
CA GLY A 66 6.92 10.57 6.11
C GLY A 66 8.18 10.66 6.95
N ASN A 67 9.02 9.62 6.94
CA ASN A 67 10.24 9.59 7.74
C ASN A 67 11.22 10.70 7.37
N LYS A 68 11.46 10.93 6.07
CA LYS A 68 12.38 11.99 5.63
C LYS A 68 11.87 13.38 5.99
N LYS A 69 10.58 13.64 5.81
CA LYS A 69 10.00 14.94 6.15
C LYS A 69 10.01 15.19 7.66
N MET A 70 9.67 14.17 8.46
CA MET A 70 9.76 14.27 9.92
C MET A 70 11.20 14.45 10.40
N GLU A 71 12.17 13.80 9.76
CA GLU A 71 13.59 13.96 10.05
C GLU A 71 14.11 15.36 9.69
N GLU A 72 13.74 15.88 8.53
CA GLU A 72 14.05 17.26 8.12
C GLU A 72 13.43 18.30 9.06
N ASP A 73 12.15 18.15 9.41
CA ASP A 73 11.45 19.05 10.34
C ASP A 73 12.09 18.99 11.74
N ALA A 74 12.42 17.79 12.24
CA ALA A 74 13.09 17.61 13.52
C ALA A 74 14.51 18.20 13.54
N ASN A 75 15.27 18.04 12.45
CA ASN A 75 16.59 18.63 12.30
C ASN A 75 16.52 20.16 12.28
N ALA A 76 15.57 20.73 11.53
CA ALA A 76 15.35 22.18 11.48
C ALA A 76 14.95 22.76 12.84
N GLU A 77 14.09 22.07 13.61
CA GLU A 77 13.72 22.48 14.96
C GLU A 77 14.92 22.38 15.92
N THR A 78 15.72 21.32 15.82
CA THR A 78 16.92 21.11 16.62
C THR A 78 17.95 22.21 16.36
N GLU A 79 18.18 22.60 15.10
CA GLU A 79 19.06 23.71 14.76
C GLU A 79 18.59 25.04 15.34
N LYS A 80 17.27 25.31 15.31
CA LYS A 80 16.71 26.51 15.95
C LYS A 80 16.98 26.51 17.45
N LYS A 81 16.69 25.41 18.15
CA LYS A 81 16.96 25.29 19.59
C LYS A 81 18.44 25.40 19.92
N LEU A 82 19.33 24.83 19.09
CA LEU A 82 20.78 24.96 19.27
C LEU A 82 21.24 26.42 19.14
N LYS A 83 20.71 27.17 18.16
CA LYS A 83 21.01 28.61 18.01
C LYS A 83 20.53 29.39 19.22
N GLU A 84 19.33 29.10 19.71
CA GLU A 84 18.73 29.74 20.88
C GLU A 84 19.56 29.47 22.15
N ILE A 85 19.95 28.20 22.39
CA ILE A 85 20.82 27.81 23.51
C ILE A 85 22.18 28.53 23.43
N LYS A 86 22.80 28.60 22.25
CA LYS A 86 24.07 29.32 22.07
C LYS A 86 23.93 30.82 22.37
N GLN A 87 22.84 31.43 21.93
CA GLN A 87 22.57 32.85 22.19
C GLN A 87 22.33 33.11 23.69
N ILE A 88 21.55 32.26 24.36
CA ILE A 88 21.31 32.34 25.81
C ILE A 88 22.62 32.13 26.56
N GLY A 89 23.42 31.12 26.19
CA GLY A 89 24.72 30.85 26.77
C GLY A 89 25.71 32.01 26.60
N GLY A 90 25.74 32.65 25.43
CA GLY A 90 26.55 33.84 25.20
C GLY A 90 26.11 35.04 26.03
N SER A 91 24.80 35.27 26.17
CA SER A 91 24.27 36.43 26.90
C SER A 91 24.32 36.30 28.43
N LYS A 92 24.13 35.08 28.95
CA LYS A 92 24.12 34.80 30.40
C LYS A 92 25.45 34.25 30.91
N GLY A 93 26.32 33.77 30.03
CA GLY A 93 27.58 33.13 30.40
C GLY A 93 28.52 34.04 31.19
N SER A 94 28.65 35.31 30.80
CA SER A 94 29.46 36.28 31.55
C SER A 94 28.97 36.46 32.98
N LYS A 95 27.66 36.62 33.18
CA LYS A 95 27.05 36.74 34.52
C LYS A 95 27.30 35.50 35.38
N VAL A 96 27.19 34.30 34.79
CA VAL A 96 27.45 33.05 35.52
C VAL A 96 28.91 32.93 35.92
N ILE A 97 29.84 33.34 35.05
CA ILE A 97 31.28 33.37 35.37
C ILE A 97 31.55 34.35 36.51
N ASP A 98 30.97 35.55 36.46
CA ASP A 98 31.11 36.57 37.51
C ASP A 98 30.54 36.08 38.85
N ASP A 99 29.36 35.45 38.84
CA ASP A 99 28.74 34.88 40.04
C ASP A 99 29.57 33.72 40.63
N LEU A 100 30.14 32.85 39.79
CA LEU A 100 31.05 31.78 40.22
C LEU A 100 32.34 32.33 40.83
N LEU A 101 32.97 33.33 40.18
CA LEU A 101 34.16 33.98 40.69
C LEU A 101 33.88 34.66 42.03
N LYS A 102 32.74 35.35 42.14
CA LYS A 102 32.31 35.97 43.39
C LYS A 102 32.09 34.94 44.49
N ALA A 103 31.41 33.83 44.21
CA ALA A 103 31.18 32.77 45.19
C ALA A 103 32.48 32.09 45.66
N VAL A 104 33.47 31.95 44.79
CA VAL A 104 34.77 31.36 45.15
C VAL A 104 35.66 32.33 45.93
N LEU A 105 35.61 33.63 45.61
CA LEU A 105 36.42 34.67 46.26
C LEU A 105 35.80 35.20 47.56
N ASP A 106 34.48 35.12 47.73
CA ASP A 106 33.77 35.55 48.94
C ASP A 106 33.81 34.45 50.01
N VAL A 107 34.96 34.34 50.68
CA VAL A 107 35.16 33.39 51.80
C VAL A 107 34.42 33.89 53.03
N LYS A 108 33.18 33.40 53.21
CA LYS A 108 32.47 33.52 54.49
C LYS A 108 32.97 32.46 55.46
N ALA A 109 33.88 32.87 56.34
CA ALA A 109 34.28 32.05 57.47
C ALA A 109 33.10 31.92 58.46
N GLU A 110 32.36 30.83 58.36
CA GLU A 110 31.41 30.46 59.41
C GLU A 110 32.15 29.74 60.54
N PRO A 111 31.91 30.11 61.82
CA PRO A 111 32.43 29.36 62.93
C PRO A 111 31.87 27.93 62.90
N LEU A 112 32.72 26.96 63.24
CA LEU A 112 32.32 25.56 63.36
C LEU A 112 31.08 25.49 64.25
N ARG A 113 29.95 25.02 63.71
CA ARG A 113 28.74 24.80 64.51
C ARG A 113 29.02 23.63 65.46
N THR A 114 29.24 23.99 66.73
CA THR A 114 29.24 23.08 67.88
C THR A 114 27.82 22.65 68.22
#